data_AF-A0A379ESF7-F1
#
_entry.id   AF-A0A379ESF7-F1
#
_cell.length_a   1.000
_cell.length_b   1.000
_cell.length_c   1.000
_cell.angle_alpha   90.00
_cell.angle_beta   90.00
_cell.angle_gamma   90.00
#
_symmetry.space_group_name_H-M   'P 1'
#
loop_
_entity.id
_entity.type
_entity.pdbx_description
1 polymer ?
#
loop_
_entity_poly.entity_id
_entity_poly.type
_entity_poly.pdbx_seq_one_letter_code
_entity_poly.pdbx_strand_id
1 'polypeptide(L)'
;MFKKLLIALSMLSLMACVTYYPYPQYEPKVDPSFEQHKYPRKPKSKEPSQYKISTEQMYQFILAENNMYSCLESQLGKQQEQRLKALEKQVLKELSYEQLVKVIGKEKAKTIYDDPQSFRYFQFKYQQLKHDISNIRERDCRLLTERYQYLWGRAKKTTELEESRDTSIQGRIQEQKKSIERRIQEQQESLERRIREQQEEMEQRMKSPF
;
A
#
# COMPACT_ATOMS: atom_id res chain seq x y z
N MET A 1 -10.30 50.58 -2.89
CA MET A 1 -9.57 49.96 -1.75
C MET A 1 -9.73 48.43 -1.71
N PHE A 2 -9.70 47.72 -2.84
CA PHE A 2 -9.98 46.27 -2.88
C PHE A 2 -8.76 45.37 -3.19
N LYS A 3 -7.58 45.95 -3.44
CA LYS A 3 -6.37 45.17 -3.78
C LYS A 3 -5.56 44.66 -2.59
N LYS A 4 -5.83 45.15 -1.36
CA LYS A 4 -5.15 44.68 -0.15
C LYS A 4 -5.88 43.53 0.58
N LEU A 5 -7.12 43.23 0.20
CA LEU A 5 -7.91 42.16 0.83
C LEU A 5 -7.61 40.76 0.24
N LEU A 6 -7.10 40.69 -0.99
CA LEU A 6 -6.89 39.42 -1.71
C LEU A 6 -5.60 38.69 -1.31
N ILE A 7 -4.64 39.37 -0.66
CA ILE A 7 -3.39 38.75 -0.24
C ILE A 7 -3.57 38.02 1.11
N ALA A 8 -4.48 38.50 1.96
CA ALA A 8 -4.78 37.90 3.26
C ALA A 8 -5.64 36.62 3.20
N LEU A 9 -6.32 36.37 2.06
CA LEU A 9 -7.13 35.15 1.86
C LEU A 9 -6.34 33.96 1.29
N SER A 10 -5.10 34.16 0.84
CA SER A 10 -4.28 33.06 0.29
C SER A 10 -3.54 32.23 1.35
N MET A 11 -3.43 32.73 2.59
CA MET A 11 -2.68 32.06 3.67
C MET A 11 -3.53 31.18 4.59
N LEU A 12 -4.85 31.06 4.35
CA LEU A 12 -5.75 30.20 5.13
C LEU A 12 -6.21 28.93 4.36
N SER A 13 -5.71 28.72 3.14
CA SER A 13 -6.13 27.60 2.26
C SER A 13 -5.24 26.34 2.34
N LEU A 14 -4.23 26.29 3.22
CA LEU A 14 -3.27 25.17 3.28
C LEU A 14 -3.34 24.31 4.55
N MET A 15 -4.45 24.34 5.29
CA MET A 15 -4.70 23.44 6.42
C MET A 15 -6.04 22.69 6.29
N ALA A 16 -6.37 22.24 5.09
CA ALA A 16 -7.57 21.44 4.85
C ALA A 16 -7.35 20.36 3.78
N CYS A 17 -6.34 19.52 3.96
CA CYS A 17 -6.21 18.20 3.31
C CYS A 17 -5.49 17.20 4.24
N VAL A 18 -5.75 17.28 5.55
CA VAL A 18 -5.48 16.16 6.47
C VAL A 18 -6.83 15.63 6.94
N THR A 19 -7.67 15.24 5.98
CA THR A 19 -8.79 14.37 6.27
C THR A 19 -8.34 12.93 6.12
N TYR A 20 -8.20 12.31 7.29
CA TYR A 20 -8.90 11.05 7.54
C TYR A 20 -8.30 9.82 6.85
N TYR A 21 -7.24 9.29 7.44
CA TYR A 21 -7.17 7.84 7.58
C TYR A 21 -7.29 7.52 9.07
N PRO A 22 -8.50 7.22 9.60
CA PRO A 22 -8.59 6.67 10.92
C PRO A 22 -7.95 5.29 10.81
N TYR A 23 -6.80 5.14 11.43
CA TYR A 23 -6.39 3.82 11.87
C TYR A 23 -7.57 3.29 12.70
N PRO A 24 -8.14 2.10 12.42
CA PRO A 24 -9.09 1.53 13.34
C PRO A 24 -8.32 1.27 14.63
N GLN A 25 -8.46 2.18 15.60
CA GLN A 25 -8.18 1.85 16.99
C GLN A 25 -9.17 0.76 17.32
N TYR A 26 -8.68 -0.48 17.31
CA TYR A 26 -9.39 -1.59 17.89
C TYR A 26 -9.36 -1.38 19.40
N GLU A 27 -10.24 -0.51 19.90
CA GLU A 27 -10.67 -0.59 21.29
C GLU A 27 -11.50 -1.87 21.39
N PRO A 28 -11.04 -2.89 22.15
CA PRO A 28 -11.92 -3.99 22.47
C PRO A 28 -13.04 -3.40 23.32
N LYS A 29 -14.24 -3.28 22.74
CA LYS A 29 -15.46 -3.17 23.54
C LYS A 29 -15.52 -4.45 24.37
N VAL A 30 -15.12 -4.34 25.62
CA VAL A 30 -15.41 -5.35 26.63
C VAL A 30 -16.89 -5.18 26.93
N ASP A 31 -17.74 -5.90 26.20
CA ASP A 31 -19.11 -6.13 26.66
C ASP A 31 -19.02 -7.16 27.80
N PRO A 32 -19.43 -6.81 29.03
CA PRO A 32 -19.53 -7.76 30.10
C PRO A 32 -20.91 -8.41 30.00
N SER A 33 -21.02 -9.58 29.36
CA SER A 33 -22.04 -10.54 29.79
C SER A 33 -21.75 -11.94 29.30
N PHE A 34 -21.61 -12.82 30.28
CA PHE A 34 -21.47 -14.26 30.14
C PHE A 34 -22.88 -14.85 30.04
N GLU A 35 -23.46 -14.94 28.85
CA GLU A 35 -24.65 -15.76 28.65
C GLU A 35 -24.39 -16.91 27.67
N GLN A 36 -24.41 -18.11 28.23
CA GLN A 36 -24.34 -19.38 27.53
C GLN A 36 -25.62 -19.60 26.72
N HIS A 37 -25.58 -19.29 25.42
CA HIS A 37 -26.57 -19.82 24.49
C HIS A 37 -26.03 -21.09 23.82
N LYS A 38 -26.60 -22.23 24.22
CA LYS A 38 -26.39 -23.55 23.60
C LYS A 38 -26.98 -23.54 22.19
N TYR A 39 -26.15 -23.29 21.18
CA TYR A 39 -26.49 -23.62 19.80
C TYR A 39 -26.09 -25.08 19.48
N PRO A 40 -26.89 -25.81 18.67
CA PRO A 40 -26.60 -27.18 18.28
C PRO A 40 -25.28 -27.26 17.49
N ARG A 41 -24.42 -28.21 17.88
CA ARG A 41 -23.11 -28.45 17.28
C ARG A 41 -23.24 -28.71 15.77
N LYS A 42 -22.84 -27.72 14.96
CA LYS A 42 -22.43 -27.98 13.57
C LYS A 42 -21.24 -28.95 13.57
N PRO A 43 -21.12 -29.84 12.57
CA PRO A 43 -19.97 -30.74 12.45
C PRO A 43 -18.67 -29.91 12.42
N LYS A 44 -17.68 -30.38 13.18
CA LYS A 44 -16.34 -29.77 13.28
C LYS A 44 -15.72 -29.66 11.89
N SER A 45 -15.88 -28.50 11.26
CA SER A 45 -14.90 -27.99 10.31
C SER A 45 -13.54 -28.05 11.03
N LYS A 46 -12.54 -28.68 10.43
CA LYS A 46 -11.16 -28.57 10.91
C LYS A 46 -10.76 -27.11 10.74
N GLU A 47 -11.00 -26.30 11.77
CA GLU A 47 -10.40 -24.97 11.87
C GLU A 47 -8.89 -25.12 11.61
N PRO A 48 -8.29 -24.30 10.74
CA PRO A 48 -6.85 -24.31 10.60
C PRO A 48 -6.26 -24.07 11.99
N SER A 49 -5.48 -25.02 12.47
CA SER A 49 -4.91 -24.96 13.81
C SER A 49 -4.10 -23.67 13.92
N GLN A 50 -4.57 -22.74 14.75
CA GLN A 50 -3.87 -21.50 15.08
C GLN A 50 -2.40 -21.83 15.41
N TYR A 51 -1.46 -21.35 14.58
CA TYR A 51 -0.05 -21.56 14.84
C TYR A 51 0.41 -20.62 15.95
N LYS A 52 0.99 -21.21 17.00
CA LYS A 52 1.56 -20.47 18.13
C LYS A 52 3.07 -20.67 18.12
N ILE A 53 3.81 -19.62 17.77
CA ILE A 53 5.25 -19.61 17.88
C ILE A 53 5.66 -19.85 19.35
N SER A 54 6.62 -20.75 19.57
CA SER A 54 7.13 -20.99 20.92
C SER A 54 7.96 -19.82 21.43
N THR A 55 8.12 -19.73 22.75
CA THR A 55 8.99 -18.71 23.38
C THR A 55 10.42 -18.79 22.85
N GLU A 56 10.99 -19.98 22.73
CA GLU A 56 12.35 -20.18 22.19
C GLU A 56 12.46 -19.68 20.75
N GLN A 57 11.52 -20.06 19.88
CA GLN A 57 11.50 -19.56 18.50
C GLN A 57 11.33 -18.04 18.44
N MET A 58 10.54 -17.44 19.33
CA MET A 58 10.42 -15.98 19.38
C MET A 58 11.75 -15.33 19.77
N TYR A 59 12.47 -15.86 20.77
CA TYR A 59 13.79 -15.36 21.13
C TYR A 59 14.79 -15.45 19.96
N GLN A 60 14.81 -16.59 19.27
CA GLN A 60 15.68 -16.76 18.09
C GLN A 60 15.32 -15.77 16.98
N PHE A 61 14.02 -15.53 16.75
CA PHE A 61 13.57 -14.53 15.78
C PHE A 61 13.97 -13.10 16.17
N ILE A 62 13.74 -12.70 17.41
CA ILE A 62 14.11 -11.36 17.91
C ILE A 62 15.62 -11.15 17.82
N LEU A 63 16.43 -12.14 18.22
CA LEU A 63 17.88 -12.06 18.09
C LEU A 63 18.31 -11.92 16.62
N ALA A 64 17.70 -12.70 15.71
CA ALA A 64 17.98 -12.62 14.28
C ALA A 64 17.58 -11.26 13.68
N GLU A 65 16.46 -10.70 14.13
CA GLU A 65 15.99 -9.38 13.72
C GLU A 65 16.90 -8.25 14.23
N ASN A 66 17.32 -8.31 15.49
CA ASN A 66 18.28 -7.36 16.05
C ASN A 66 19.64 -7.42 15.34
N ASN A 67 20.12 -8.64 15.06
CA ASN A 67 21.33 -8.89 14.30
C ASN A 67 21.25 -8.26 12.89
N MET A 68 20.10 -8.40 12.24
CA MET A 68 19.83 -7.79 10.94
C MET A 68 19.87 -6.25 11.02
N TYR A 69 19.13 -5.65 11.96
CA TYR A 69 19.12 -4.19 12.08
C TYR A 69 20.47 -3.61 12.49
N SER A 70 21.15 -4.22 13.47
CA SER A 70 22.48 -3.80 13.91
C SER A 70 23.50 -3.83 12.76
N CYS A 71 23.47 -4.87 11.93
CA CYS A 71 24.35 -4.96 10.77
C CYS A 71 24.05 -3.88 9.71
N LEU A 72 22.76 -3.66 9.43
CA LEU A 72 22.32 -2.77 8.36
C LEU A 72 22.28 -1.29 8.77
N GLU A 73 22.50 -0.96 10.04
CA GLU A 73 22.46 0.43 10.54
C GLU A 73 23.35 1.37 9.72
N SER A 74 24.55 0.90 9.32
CA SER A 74 25.47 1.66 8.46
C SER A 74 24.93 1.91 7.04
N GLN A 75 24.14 0.98 6.50
CA GLN A 75 23.54 1.03 5.15
C GLN A 75 22.25 1.84 5.11
N LEU A 76 21.48 1.80 6.20
CA LEU A 76 20.22 2.53 6.36
C LEU A 76 20.44 4.03 6.65
N GLY A 77 21.70 4.46 6.79
CA GLY A 77 22.10 5.80 7.18
C GLY A 77 21.82 6.08 8.66
N LYS A 78 22.44 7.13 9.22
CA LYS A 78 22.15 7.65 10.57
C LYS A 78 20.74 8.29 10.68
N GLN A 79 19.74 7.73 10.00
CA GLN A 79 18.35 8.11 10.18
C GLN A 79 17.80 7.31 11.35
N GLN A 80 18.26 7.67 12.56
CA GLN A 80 17.47 7.40 13.77
C GLN A 80 16.09 8.01 13.54
N GLU A 81 15.12 7.13 13.33
CA GLU A 81 13.67 7.34 13.27
C GLU A 81 13.07 8.21 12.15
N GLN A 82 13.82 9.07 11.46
CA GLN A 82 13.25 9.94 10.42
C GLN A 82 13.38 9.37 8.99
N ARG A 83 12.36 8.59 8.64
CA ARG A 83 11.90 8.21 7.29
C ARG A 83 12.87 7.36 6.45
N LEU A 84 13.05 6.10 6.89
CA LEU A 84 13.25 5.01 5.93
C LEU A 84 12.25 5.16 4.78
N LYS A 85 12.76 5.18 3.54
CA LYS A 85 11.95 5.25 2.32
C LYS A 85 10.99 4.05 2.28
N ALA A 86 9.85 4.22 1.60
CA ALA A 86 8.86 3.14 1.49
C ALA A 86 9.47 1.84 0.95
N LEU A 87 10.37 1.97 -0.05
CA LEU A 87 11.09 0.84 -0.62
C LEU A 87 12.04 0.17 0.39
N GLU A 88 12.71 0.94 1.25
CA GLU A 88 13.63 0.41 2.27
C GLU A 88 12.85 -0.39 3.32
N LYS A 89 11.71 0.15 3.75
CA LYS A 89 10.78 -0.55 4.65
C LYS A 89 10.27 -1.86 4.04
N GLN A 90 10.00 -1.88 2.74
CA GLN A 90 9.57 -3.09 2.04
C GLN A 90 10.68 -4.16 2.04
N VAL A 91 11.91 -3.78 1.70
CA VAL A 91 13.05 -4.70 1.68
C VAL A 91 13.37 -5.24 3.07
N LEU A 92 13.31 -4.39 4.11
CA LEU A 92 13.51 -4.83 5.49
C LEU A 92 12.43 -5.80 5.97
N LYS A 93 11.17 -5.60 5.56
CA LYS A 93 10.09 -6.56 5.83
C LYS A 93 10.34 -7.92 5.17
N GLU A 94 10.82 -7.93 3.93
CA GLU A 94 11.17 -9.17 3.22
C GLU A 94 12.31 -9.90 3.92
N LEU A 95 13.36 -9.19 4.34
CA LEU A 95 14.45 -9.77 5.12
C LEU A 95 14.01 -10.30 6.49
N SER A 96 13.19 -9.54 7.23
CA SER A 96 12.64 -9.98 8.51
C SER A 96 11.80 -11.25 8.34
N TYR A 97 10.99 -11.33 7.28
CA TYR A 97 10.27 -12.55 6.91
C TYR A 97 11.22 -13.73 6.62
N GLU A 98 12.31 -13.52 5.88
CA GLU A 98 13.32 -14.55 5.64
C GLU A 98 13.96 -15.06 6.95
N GLN A 99 14.21 -14.17 7.93
CA GLN A 99 14.69 -14.60 9.24
C GLN A 99 13.66 -15.45 9.97
N LEU A 100 12.38 -15.04 9.96
CA LEU A 100 11.32 -15.83 10.56
C LEU A 100 11.21 -17.22 9.91
N VAL A 101 11.29 -17.29 8.57
CA VAL A 101 11.29 -18.57 7.84
C VAL A 101 12.44 -19.48 8.27
N LYS A 102 13.64 -18.95 8.54
CA LYS A 102 14.76 -19.77 9.04
C LYS A 102 14.49 -20.36 10.42
N VAL A 103 13.76 -19.64 11.27
CA VAL A 103 13.49 -20.06 12.66
C VAL A 103 12.35 -21.08 12.74
N ILE A 104 11.25 -20.83 12.03
CA ILE A 104 10.02 -21.63 12.18
C ILE A 104 9.63 -22.43 10.93
N GLY A 105 10.30 -22.21 9.80
CA GLY A 105 9.97 -22.84 8.52
C GLY A 105 8.90 -22.07 7.74
N LYS A 106 8.93 -22.24 6.41
CA LYS A 106 8.11 -21.48 5.46
C LYS A 106 6.61 -21.61 5.69
N GLU A 107 6.10 -22.84 5.85
CA GLU A 107 4.67 -23.09 6.01
C GLU A 107 4.11 -22.42 7.28
N LYS A 108 4.84 -22.54 8.39
CA LYS A 108 4.46 -21.93 9.67
C LYS A 108 4.55 -20.41 9.65
N ALA A 109 5.61 -19.87 9.04
CA ALA A 109 5.73 -18.42 8.83
C ALA A 109 4.58 -17.89 7.97
N LYS A 110 4.20 -18.59 6.91
CA LYS A 110 3.03 -18.27 6.11
C LYS A 110 1.74 -18.30 6.94
N THR A 111 1.52 -19.35 7.74
CA THR A 111 0.36 -19.42 8.64
C THR A 111 0.27 -18.23 9.59
N ILE A 112 1.39 -17.71 10.09
CA ILE A 112 1.38 -16.52 10.96
C ILE A 112 0.77 -15.30 10.26
N TYR A 113 1.06 -15.06 8.98
CA TYR A 113 0.55 -13.89 8.27
C TYR A 113 -0.82 -14.12 7.62
N ASP A 114 -1.14 -15.37 7.27
CA ASP A 114 -2.42 -15.74 6.65
C ASP A 114 -3.56 -15.88 7.67
N ASP A 115 -3.27 -16.28 8.92
CA ASP A 115 -4.26 -16.44 9.99
C ASP A 115 -4.23 -15.28 10.99
N PRO A 116 -5.30 -14.47 11.11
CA PRO A 116 -5.36 -13.31 12.01
C PRO A 116 -5.10 -13.66 13.49
N GLN A 117 -5.51 -14.85 13.95
CA GLN A 117 -5.31 -15.26 15.34
C GLN A 117 -3.85 -15.65 15.63
N SER A 118 -3.20 -16.29 14.67
CA SER A 118 -1.77 -16.58 14.71
C SER A 118 -0.95 -15.29 14.68
N PHE A 119 -1.34 -14.33 13.83
CA PHE A 119 -0.68 -13.03 13.75
C PHE A 119 -0.79 -12.24 15.07
N ARG A 120 -1.99 -12.16 15.65
CA ARG A 120 -2.20 -11.49 16.95
C ARG A 120 -1.35 -12.11 18.05
N TYR A 121 -1.30 -13.44 18.11
CA TYR A 121 -0.46 -14.14 19.08
C TYR A 121 1.03 -13.86 18.87
N PHE A 122 1.49 -13.88 17.62
CA PHE A 122 2.87 -13.52 17.26
C PHE A 122 3.21 -12.11 17.72
N GLN A 123 2.38 -11.12 17.42
CA GLN A 123 2.59 -9.73 17.85
C GLN A 123 2.62 -9.59 19.37
N PHE A 124 1.69 -10.23 20.08
CA PHE A 124 1.67 -10.25 21.53
C PHE A 124 2.97 -10.82 22.11
N LYS A 125 3.42 -11.98 21.60
CA LYS A 125 4.67 -12.61 22.03
C LYS A 125 5.90 -11.76 21.71
N TYR A 126 5.91 -11.13 20.55
CA TYR A 126 6.99 -10.24 20.16
C TYR A 126 7.09 -9.05 21.14
N GLN A 127 5.98 -8.39 21.46
CA GLN A 127 5.98 -7.26 22.40
C GLN A 127 6.38 -7.67 23.82
N GLN A 128 6.06 -8.89 24.25
CA GLN A 128 6.46 -9.40 25.56
C GLN A 128 7.96 -9.66 25.67
N LEU A 129 8.61 -10.08 24.58
CA LEU A 129 9.99 -10.60 24.62
C LEU A 129 11.01 -9.69 23.94
N LYS A 130 10.57 -8.60 23.28
CA LYS A 130 11.44 -7.66 22.58
C LYS A 130 12.55 -7.15 23.51
N HIS A 131 13.74 -7.06 22.95
CA HIS A 131 14.94 -6.54 23.59
C HIS A 131 15.88 -6.04 22.49
N ASP A 132 16.90 -5.25 22.83
CA ASP A 132 17.85 -4.70 21.85
C ASP A 132 19.18 -5.48 21.78
N ILE A 133 19.21 -6.68 22.33
CA ILE A 133 20.41 -7.55 22.31
C ILE A 133 20.66 -8.04 20.88
N SER A 134 21.87 -7.76 20.38
CA SER A 134 22.42 -8.36 19.17
C SER A 134 23.67 -9.17 19.51
N ASN A 135 23.92 -10.20 18.72
CA ASN A 135 25.11 -11.04 18.74
C ASN A 135 25.32 -11.58 17.33
N ILE A 136 25.88 -10.75 16.45
CA ILE A 136 26.15 -11.10 15.06
C ILE A 136 27.66 -11.19 14.81
N ARG A 137 28.09 -12.24 14.11
CA ARG A 137 29.46 -12.38 13.64
C ARG A 137 29.65 -11.54 12.37
N GLU A 138 30.85 -11.02 12.17
CA GLU A 138 31.16 -10.19 10.98
C GLU A 138 30.82 -10.92 9.66
N ARG A 139 31.11 -12.21 9.56
CA ARG A 139 30.77 -13.04 8.39
C ARG A 139 29.27 -13.08 8.11
N ASP A 140 28.46 -13.25 9.15
CA ASP A 140 27.01 -13.32 9.02
C ASP A 140 26.44 -11.94 8.65
N CYS A 141 27.02 -10.87 9.19
CA CYS A 141 26.67 -9.50 8.81
C CYS A 141 26.97 -9.23 7.33
N ARG A 142 28.13 -9.69 6.82
CA ARG A 142 28.46 -9.56 5.40
C ARG A 142 27.42 -10.23 4.51
N LEU A 143 27.01 -11.46 4.85
CA LEU A 143 25.96 -12.18 4.12
C LEU A 143 24.61 -11.45 4.17
N LEU A 144 24.24 -10.86 5.31
CA LEU A 144 23.01 -10.06 5.42
C LEU A 144 23.08 -8.78 4.57
N THR A 145 24.24 -8.13 4.52
CA THR A 145 24.45 -6.93 3.71
C THR A 145 24.37 -7.26 2.22
N GLU A 146 25.03 -8.32 1.77
CA GLU A 146 24.93 -8.80 0.38
C GLU A 146 23.48 -9.15 0.01
N ARG A 147 22.76 -9.84 0.91
CA ARG A 147 21.35 -10.17 0.71
C ARG A 147 20.47 -8.92 0.62
N TYR A 148 20.70 -7.95 1.49
CA TYR A 148 20.01 -6.65 1.46
C TYR A 148 20.25 -5.92 0.14
N GLN A 149 21.50 -5.82 -0.31
CA GLN A 149 21.85 -5.16 -1.58
C GLN A 149 21.19 -5.85 -2.78
N TYR A 150 21.14 -7.18 -2.78
CA TYR A 150 20.43 -7.95 -3.81
C TYR A 150 18.92 -7.62 -3.84
N LEU A 151 18.26 -7.67 -2.68
CA LEU A 151 16.82 -7.39 -2.58
C LEU A 151 16.52 -5.92 -2.92
N TRP A 152 17.37 -5.00 -2.49
CA TRP A 152 17.30 -3.58 -2.82
C TRP A 152 17.38 -3.34 -4.33
N GLY A 153 18.39 -3.92 -4.99
CA GLY A 153 18.56 -3.81 -6.44
C GLY A 153 17.38 -4.41 -7.21
N ARG A 154 16.81 -5.51 -6.73
CA ARG A 154 15.59 -6.11 -7.30
C ARG A 154 14.37 -5.21 -7.12
N ALA A 155 14.14 -4.71 -5.91
CA ALA A 155 13.00 -3.87 -5.59
C ALA A 155 13.02 -2.58 -6.41
N LYS A 156 14.20 -1.94 -6.53
CA LYS A 156 14.38 -0.74 -7.35
C LYS A 156 14.03 -0.98 -8.83
N LYS A 157 14.51 -2.08 -9.42
CA LYS A 157 14.18 -2.46 -10.80
C LYS A 157 12.68 -2.66 -10.99
N THR A 158 12.00 -3.30 -10.04
CA THR A 158 10.55 -3.48 -10.10
C THR A 158 9.82 -2.15 -10.07
N THR A 159 10.20 -1.23 -9.18
CA THR A 159 9.61 0.11 -9.10
C THR A 159 9.84 0.91 -10.39
N GLU A 160 11.05 0.88 -10.95
CA GLU A 160 11.35 1.54 -12.23
C GLU A 160 10.51 0.96 -13.39
N LEU A 161 10.27 -0.36 -13.41
CA LEU A 161 9.41 -1.01 -14.40
C LEU A 161 7.93 -0.65 -14.23
N GLU A 162 7.45 -0.49 -13.00
CA GLU A 162 6.08 -0.04 -12.71
C GLU A 162 5.86 1.41 -13.13
N GLU A 163 6.79 2.31 -12.79
CA GLU A 163 6.75 3.71 -13.23
C GLU A 163 6.78 3.84 -14.77
N SER A 164 7.57 3.00 -15.45
CA SER A 164 7.60 2.93 -16.91
C SER A 164 6.28 2.43 -17.51
N ARG A 165 5.59 1.50 -16.84
CA ARG A 165 4.27 1.03 -17.27
C ARG A 165 3.19 2.09 -17.04
N ASP A 166 3.21 2.76 -15.90
CA ASP A 166 2.24 3.81 -15.57
C ASP A 166 2.34 4.98 -16.55
N THR A 167 3.55 5.40 -16.89
CA THR A 167 3.78 6.43 -17.93
C THR A 167 3.30 5.99 -19.31
N SER A 168 3.49 4.71 -19.67
CA SER A 168 2.96 4.15 -20.92
C SER A 168 1.43 4.14 -20.96
N ILE A 169 0.78 3.73 -19.86
CA ILE A 169 -0.69 3.71 -19.74
C ILE A 169 -1.23 5.15 -19.81
N GLN A 170 -0.60 6.08 -19.11
CA GLN A 170 -1.00 7.49 -19.11
C GLN A 170 -0.90 8.10 -20.52
N GLY A 171 0.15 7.77 -21.28
CA GLY A 171 0.28 8.16 -22.68
C GLY A 171 -0.86 7.65 -23.55
N ARG A 172 -1.23 6.36 -23.42
CA ARG A 172 -2.35 5.76 -24.16
C ARG A 172 -3.69 6.40 -23.81
N ILE A 173 -3.93 6.73 -22.54
CA ILE A 173 -5.14 7.44 -22.10
C ILE A 173 -5.20 8.83 -22.73
N GLN A 174 -4.08 9.55 -22.78
CA GLN A 174 -4.03 10.88 -23.37
C GLN A 174 -4.27 10.86 -24.88
N GLU A 175 -3.75 9.87 -25.60
CA GLU A 175 -4.02 9.65 -27.02
C GLU A 175 -5.48 9.32 -27.29
N GLN A 176 -6.08 8.44 -26.47
CA GLN A 176 -7.50 8.12 -26.57
C GLN A 176 -8.38 9.35 -26.33
N LYS A 177 -8.05 10.18 -25.34
CA LYS A 177 -8.77 11.43 -25.07
C LYS A 177 -8.74 12.36 -26.28
N LYS A 178 -7.56 12.59 -26.89
CA LYS A 178 -7.44 13.40 -28.10
C LYS A 178 -8.20 12.83 -29.30
N SER A 179 -8.28 11.50 -29.41
CA SER A 179 -9.06 10.85 -30.46
C SER A 179 -10.56 11.01 -30.25
N ILE A 180 -11.04 10.96 -29.01
CA ILE A 180 -12.45 11.16 -28.68
C ILE A 180 -12.84 12.62 -28.91
N GLU A 181 -12.02 13.57 -28.46
CA GLU A 181 -12.24 15.01 -28.68
C GLU A 181 -12.37 15.35 -30.17
N ARG A 182 -11.49 14.80 -31.02
CA ARG A 182 -11.60 14.96 -32.48
C ARG A 182 -12.92 14.41 -33.04
N ARG A 183 -13.33 13.22 -32.63
CA ARG A 183 -14.60 12.63 -33.09
C ARG A 183 -15.80 13.46 -32.67
N ILE A 184 -15.79 14.00 -31.46
CA ILE A 184 -16.86 14.89 -30.97
C ILE A 184 -16.92 16.16 -31.83
N GLN A 185 -15.77 16.77 -32.12
CA GLN A 185 -15.70 17.97 -32.95
C GLN A 185 -16.19 17.70 -34.38
N GLU A 186 -15.75 16.60 -35.01
CA GLU A 186 -16.21 16.18 -36.33
C GLU A 186 -17.74 15.94 -36.35
N GLN A 187 -18.28 15.33 -35.29
CA GLN A 187 -19.72 15.13 -35.14
C GLN A 187 -20.48 16.44 -34.97
N GLN A 188 -19.97 17.39 -34.19
CA GLN A 188 -20.57 18.72 -34.04
C GLN A 188 -20.60 19.46 -35.38
N GLU A 189 -19.48 19.52 -36.09
CA GLU A 189 -19.40 20.17 -37.40
C GLU A 189 -20.31 19.51 -38.44
N SER A 190 -20.48 18.18 -38.38
CA SER A 190 -21.43 17.47 -39.22
C SER A 190 -22.88 17.79 -38.87
N LEU A 191 -23.20 17.96 -37.59
CA LEU A 191 -24.55 18.27 -37.12
C LEU A 191 -24.93 19.71 -37.50
N GLU A 192 -24.01 20.65 -37.31
CA GLU A 192 -24.18 22.05 -37.69
C GLU A 192 -24.42 22.20 -39.20
N ARG A 193 -23.67 21.47 -40.03
CA ARG A 193 -23.90 21.43 -41.48
C ARG A 193 -25.31 20.95 -41.83
N ARG A 194 -25.75 19.83 -41.24
CA ARG A 194 -27.10 19.30 -41.47
C ARG A 194 -28.20 20.26 -41.05
N ILE A 195 -28.03 20.94 -39.91
CA ILE A 195 -28.99 21.95 -39.44
C ILE A 195 -29.07 23.11 -40.44
N ARG A 196 -27.92 23.58 -40.94
CA ARG A 196 -27.88 24.68 -41.92
C ARG A 196 -28.53 24.29 -43.25
N GLU A 197 -28.22 23.09 -43.76
CA GLU A 197 -28.86 22.54 -44.97
C GLU A 197 -30.39 22.43 -44.80
N GLN A 198 -30.87 21.94 -43.65
CA GLN A 198 -32.31 21.88 -43.36
C GLN A 198 -32.98 23.24 -43.25
N GLN A 199 -32.30 24.24 -42.68
CA GLN A 199 -32.80 25.61 -42.61
C GLN A 199 -32.92 26.23 -44.00
N GLU A 200 -31.91 26.04 -44.86
CA GLU A 200 -31.93 26.52 -46.25
C GLU A 200 -33.06 25.86 -47.06
N GLU A 201 -33.26 24.54 -46.92
CA GLU A 201 -34.40 23.85 -47.56
C GLU A 201 -35.76 24.37 -47.09
N MET A 202 -35.92 24.61 -45.78
CA MET A 202 -37.16 25.19 -45.24
C MET A 202 -37.39 26.60 -45.77
N GLU A 203 -36.37 27.45 -45.80
CA GLU A 203 -36.49 28.81 -46.35
C GLU A 203 -36.87 28.81 -47.82
N GLN A 204 -36.29 27.91 -48.63
CA GLN A 204 -36.66 27.77 -50.04
C GLN A 204 -38.12 27.34 -50.21
N ARG A 205 -38.60 26.40 -49.38
CA ARG A 205 -40.01 25.99 -49.38
C ARG A 205 -40.96 27.10 -48.97
N MET A 206 -40.55 27.99 -48.04
CA MET A 206 -41.37 29.14 -47.64
C MET A 206 -41.34 30.30 -48.64
N LYS A 207 -40.26 30.48 -49.40
CA LYS A 207 -40.13 31.52 -50.43
C LYS A 207 -40.76 31.15 -51.78
N SER A 208 -41.15 29.88 -51.96
CA SER A 208 -41.95 29.41 -53.09
C SER A 208 -43.38 29.03 -52.67
N PRO A 209 -44.20 29.96 -52.16
CA PRO A 209 -45.62 29.71 -52.08
C PRO A 209 -46.17 29.69 -53.51
N PHE A 210 -46.98 28.67 -53.81
CA PHE A 210 -47.86 28.67 -54.98
C PHE A 210 -48.71 29.95 -55.02
#